data_AF-U6J9H0-F1
#
_entry.id   AF-U6J9H0-F1
#
_cell.length_a   1.000
_cell.length_b   1.000
_cell.length_c   1.000
_cell.angle_alpha   90.00
_cell.angle_beta   90.00
_cell.angle_gamma   90.00
#
_symmetry.space_group_name_H-M   'P 1'
#
loop_
_entity.id
_entity.type
_entity.pdbx_description
1 polymer ?
#
loop_
_entity_poly.entity_id
_entity_poly.type
_entity_poly.pdbx_seq_one_letter_code
_entity_poly.pdbx_strand_id
1 'polypeptide(L)'
;MPHHLTFLQHPPFQPKRHQHLYISLESLPPSTPALAFSPDLNTFRNRNGFPIPLFIAGPMMILFEGNMYPSWYYATHTFLTEISIEPRSDPTPMHPACEVCKSVRWLLRHCTSYRQCKQHFQGTSQGFVFEVLREICTRIRPKLLSFSRETTALLDSIELIQVQENPPYLLNIRQLLPKKPEHVSELTFAELQLINIMIVFIHRDYLAGSPRSIIGGFVLTNFIHIFRLIMIRLQPNLRRSSPIDPVYSLPGTWNKPLVVIEMLRLLATALSHSLIELDMNRIMMAAEAGNTPLEDAIARQFLYERKLVQAMENLMAMNMPEVFDRLKTLSQKLNHWPDCPRNSRNCLCYVASQISGMDCSRR
;
A
#
# COMPACT_ATOMS: atom_id res chain seq x y z
N MET A 1 -1.93 7.26 -24.87
CA MET A 1 -2.88 6.18 -24.54
C MET A 1 -4.01 6.75 -23.70
N PRO A 2 -5.19 6.10 -23.62
CA PRO A 2 -6.26 6.57 -22.77
C PRO A 2 -5.86 6.47 -21.29
N HIS A 3 -5.71 7.62 -20.64
CA HIS A 3 -5.20 7.73 -19.27
C HIS A 3 -6.25 7.44 -18.19
N HIS A 4 -7.52 7.20 -18.52
CA HIS A 4 -8.61 6.86 -17.59
C HIS A 4 -9.53 5.81 -18.23
N LEU A 5 -10.39 5.15 -17.45
CA LEU A 5 -11.40 4.17 -17.93
C LEU A 5 -12.37 4.70 -18.99
N THR A 6 -12.33 6.00 -19.28
CA THR A 6 -13.19 6.66 -20.27
C THR A 6 -12.73 6.43 -21.71
N PHE A 7 -11.59 5.76 -21.96
CA PHE A 7 -10.98 5.57 -23.29
C PHE A 7 -10.70 6.88 -24.07
N LEU A 8 -10.75 8.02 -23.38
CA LEU A 8 -10.52 9.34 -23.97
C LEU A 8 -9.02 9.61 -24.05
N GLN A 9 -8.58 10.22 -25.15
CA GLN A 9 -7.20 10.65 -25.30
C GLN A 9 -6.98 11.96 -24.54
N HIS A 10 -6.07 11.94 -23.59
CA HIS A 10 -5.63 13.14 -22.88
C HIS A 10 -4.41 13.76 -23.57
N PRO A 11 -4.21 15.09 -23.44
CA PRO A 11 -2.94 15.71 -23.81
C PRO A 11 -1.78 15.06 -23.04
N PRO A 12 -0.60 14.92 -23.66
CA PRO A 12 0.57 14.38 -22.95
C PRO A 12 0.97 15.31 -21.79
N PHE A 13 1.42 14.72 -20.69
CA PHE A 13 1.99 15.49 -19.59
C PHE A 13 3.28 16.19 -20.05
N GLN A 14 3.42 17.47 -19.71
CA GLN A 14 4.57 18.29 -20.06
C GLN A 14 5.05 18.94 -18.77
N PRO A 15 6.18 18.49 -18.18
CA PRO A 15 6.64 18.98 -16.89
C PRO A 15 6.66 20.50 -16.80
N LYS A 16 7.21 21.19 -17.82
CA LYS A 16 7.30 22.66 -17.86
C LYS A 16 5.94 23.39 -17.82
N ARG A 17 4.86 22.76 -18.27
CA ARG A 17 3.52 23.40 -18.35
C ARG A 17 2.57 22.93 -17.25
N HIS A 18 2.77 21.70 -16.77
CA HIS A 18 1.80 21.01 -15.94
C HIS A 18 2.28 20.79 -14.49
N GLN A 19 3.35 21.44 -14.03
CA GLN A 19 3.80 21.36 -12.63
C GLN A 19 2.69 21.73 -11.63
N HIS A 20 1.81 22.66 -12.00
CA HIS A 20 0.68 23.10 -11.18
C HIS A 20 -0.37 22.01 -10.92
N LEU A 21 -0.30 20.86 -11.60
CA LEU A 21 -1.16 19.70 -11.34
C LEU A 21 -0.72 18.90 -10.12
N TYR A 22 0.54 19.04 -9.68
CA TYR A 22 1.03 18.37 -8.49
C TYR A 22 0.49 19.02 -7.21
N ILE A 23 0.36 18.19 -6.17
CA ILE A 23 -0.14 18.55 -4.85
C ILE A 23 0.98 18.33 -3.84
N SER A 24 1.42 19.41 -3.19
CA SER A 24 2.27 19.34 -1.99
C SER A 24 1.38 19.28 -0.76
N LEU A 25 1.44 18.15 -0.04
CA LEU A 25 0.67 17.96 1.20
C LEU A 25 1.11 18.91 2.32
N GLU A 26 2.38 19.32 2.32
CA GLU A 26 2.97 20.22 3.30
C GLU A 26 2.59 21.69 3.05
N SER A 27 2.09 22.00 1.85
CA SER A 27 1.70 23.35 1.43
C SER A 27 0.18 23.52 1.27
N LEU A 28 -0.61 22.59 1.82
CA LEU A 28 -2.07 22.69 1.79
C LEU A 28 -2.56 23.88 2.65
N PRO A 29 -3.57 24.62 2.19
CA PRO A 29 -4.22 25.64 3.01
C PRO A 29 -4.73 25.05 4.33
N PRO A 30 -4.64 25.78 5.47
CA PRO A 30 -5.20 25.31 6.75
C PRO A 30 -6.71 25.03 6.71
N SER A 31 -7.42 25.67 5.77
CA SER A 31 -8.85 25.48 5.53
C SER A 31 -9.17 24.26 4.65
N THR A 32 -8.17 23.48 4.21
CA THR A 32 -8.41 22.28 3.40
C THR A 32 -9.27 21.29 4.19
N PRO A 33 -10.45 20.90 3.68
CA PRO A 33 -11.32 19.95 4.35
C PRO A 33 -10.59 18.63 4.61
N ALA A 34 -10.71 18.10 5.83
CA ALA A 34 -10.07 16.86 6.24
C ALA A 34 -11.00 16.03 7.14
N LEU A 35 -10.75 14.72 7.18
CA LEU A 35 -11.40 13.79 8.11
C LEU A 35 -10.37 13.32 9.13
N ALA A 36 -10.77 13.24 10.40
CA ALA A 36 -9.89 12.83 11.49
C ALA A 36 -10.05 11.34 11.80
N PHE A 37 -8.93 10.62 11.80
CA PHE A 37 -8.86 9.16 11.98
C PHE A 37 -8.14 8.77 13.27
N SER A 38 -8.54 7.64 13.85
CA SER A 38 -7.82 7.01 14.95
C SER A 38 -6.38 6.62 14.57
N PRO A 39 -5.51 6.34 15.55
CA PRO A 39 -4.11 5.98 15.28
C PRO A 39 -3.88 4.68 14.52
N ASP A 40 -4.87 3.78 14.52
CA ASP A 40 -4.91 2.60 13.65
C ASP A 40 -5.32 2.92 12.20
N LEU A 41 -5.64 4.19 11.91
CA LEU A 41 -6.04 4.73 10.61
C LEU A 41 -7.30 4.08 10.01
N ASN A 42 -8.09 3.38 10.82
CA ASN A 42 -9.26 2.63 10.38
C ASN A 42 -10.58 3.31 10.81
N THR A 43 -10.61 3.93 11.99
CA THR A 43 -11.84 4.53 12.52
C THR A 43 -11.91 6.03 12.24
N PHE A 44 -12.90 6.47 11.47
CA PHE A 44 -13.18 7.89 11.22
C PHE A 44 -14.04 8.52 12.33
N ARG A 45 -13.94 9.85 12.53
CA ARG A 45 -14.59 10.66 13.60
C ARG A 45 -13.90 10.62 14.96
N ASN A 46 -12.59 10.39 14.97
CA ASN A 46 -11.82 10.63 16.19
C ASN A 46 -11.55 12.14 16.33
N ARG A 47 -12.12 12.79 17.36
CA ARG A 47 -11.96 14.26 17.58
C ARG A 47 -10.50 14.68 17.70
N ASN A 48 -9.64 13.81 18.23
CA ASN A 48 -8.20 14.03 18.37
C ASN A 48 -7.40 13.15 17.39
N GLY A 49 -8.02 12.79 16.26
CA GLY A 49 -7.44 11.92 15.26
C GLY A 49 -6.45 12.62 14.32
N PHE A 50 -5.77 11.81 13.52
CA PHE A 50 -4.90 12.28 12.45
C PHE A 50 -5.73 12.84 11.29
N PRO A 51 -5.50 14.10 10.86
CA PRO A 51 -6.25 14.70 9.77
C PRO A 51 -5.76 14.16 8.42
N ILE A 52 -6.67 13.58 7.65
CA ILE A 52 -6.43 13.14 6.27
C ILE A 52 -7.27 14.03 5.33
N PRO A 53 -6.67 14.66 4.31
CA PRO A 53 -7.40 15.52 3.38
C PRO A 53 -8.61 14.81 2.75
N LEU A 54 -9.75 15.49 2.68
CA LEU A 54 -11.02 14.92 2.24
C LEU A 54 -10.95 14.39 0.80
N PHE A 55 -10.15 15.02 -0.07
CA PHE A 55 -9.97 14.56 -1.44
C PHE A 55 -9.24 13.19 -1.52
N ILE A 56 -8.57 12.75 -0.45
CA ILE A 56 -8.00 11.38 -0.32
C ILE A 56 -8.93 10.50 0.50
N ALA A 57 -9.31 10.97 1.69
CA ALA A 57 -10.11 10.19 2.64
C ALA A 57 -11.51 9.87 2.11
N GLY A 58 -12.16 10.80 1.42
CA GLY A 58 -13.52 10.64 0.90
C GLY A 58 -13.63 9.47 -0.07
N PRO A 59 -12.91 9.48 -1.21
CA PRO A 59 -12.91 8.36 -2.14
C PRO A 59 -12.47 7.03 -1.51
N MET A 60 -11.48 7.04 -0.62
CA MET A 60 -11.03 5.84 0.08
C MET A 60 -12.12 5.22 0.97
N MET A 61 -12.79 6.04 1.77
CA MET A 61 -13.87 5.58 2.64
C MET A 61 -15.09 5.10 1.82
N ILE A 62 -15.37 5.72 0.68
CA ILE A 62 -16.43 5.26 -0.24
C ILE A 62 -16.10 3.89 -0.82
N LEU A 63 -14.85 3.66 -1.23
CA LEU A 63 -14.37 2.34 -1.68
C LEU A 63 -14.49 1.29 -0.56
N PHE A 64 -14.08 1.66 0.66
CA PHE A 64 -14.16 0.78 1.82
C PHE A 64 -15.62 0.40 2.14
N GLU A 65 -16.50 1.39 2.29
CA GLU A 65 -17.94 1.19 2.56
C GLU A 65 -18.60 0.34 1.46
N GLY A 66 -18.28 0.60 0.18
CA GLY A 66 -18.79 -0.15 -0.95
C GLY A 66 -18.36 -1.63 -0.96
N ASN A 67 -17.20 -1.96 -0.38
CA ASN A 67 -16.73 -3.34 -0.26
C ASN A 67 -17.22 -4.02 1.03
N MET A 68 -17.52 -3.25 2.07
CA MET A 68 -18.13 -3.76 3.30
C MET A 68 -19.60 -4.10 3.09
N TYR A 69 -20.32 -3.29 2.31
CA TYR A 69 -21.73 -3.46 1.97
C TYR A 69 -21.93 -3.50 0.45
N PRO A 70 -21.44 -4.55 -0.23
CA PRO A 70 -21.49 -4.60 -1.69
C PRO A 70 -22.93 -4.65 -2.19
N SER A 71 -23.20 -3.95 -3.28
CA SER A 71 -24.42 -4.17 -4.05
C SER A 71 -24.43 -5.59 -4.62
N TRP A 72 -25.61 -6.08 -5.03
CA TRP A 72 -25.77 -7.43 -5.57
C TRP A 72 -24.78 -7.75 -6.71
N TYR A 73 -24.46 -6.75 -7.55
CA TYR A 73 -23.49 -6.88 -8.64
C TYR A 73 -22.08 -7.23 -8.14
N TYR A 74 -21.63 -6.54 -7.09
CA TYR A 74 -20.33 -6.77 -6.44
C TYR A 74 -20.36 -7.89 -5.39
N ALA A 75 -21.48 -8.60 -5.22
CA ALA A 75 -21.51 -9.77 -4.33
C ALA A 75 -20.65 -10.91 -4.88
N THR A 76 -20.53 -11.02 -6.20
CA THR A 76 -19.74 -12.04 -6.92
C THR A 76 -18.61 -11.45 -7.77
N HIS A 77 -18.52 -10.13 -7.88
CA HIS A 77 -17.50 -9.41 -8.66
C HIS A 77 -16.72 -8.42 -7.80
N THR A 78 -15.53 -8.04 -8.24
CA THR A 78 -14.66 -7.06 -7.59
C THR A 78 -14.36 -5.91 -8.54
N PHE A 79 -14.20 -4.70 -8.00
CA PHE A 79 -13.79 -3.54 -8.80
C PHE A 79 -12.43 -3.74 -9.48
N LEU A 80 -11.61 -4.69 -9.02
CA LEU A 80 -10.31 -5.00 -9.62
C LEU A 80 -10.42 -5.46 -11.09
N THR A 81 -11.60 -5.95 -11.54
CA THR A 81 -11.82 -6.27 -12.96
C THR A 81 -12.14 -5.05 -13.81
N GLU A 82 -12.42 -3.90 -13.18
CA GLU A 82 -12.78 -2.65 -13.84
C GLU A 82 -11.61 -1.68 -13.93
N ILE A 83 -10.50 -1.87 -13.19
CA ILE A 83 -9.44 -0.84 -13.08
C ILE A 83 -8.41 -0.93 -14.20
N SER A 84 -7.78 0.21 -14.48
CA SER A 84 -6.62 0.25 -15.39
C SER A 84 -5.35 -0.17 -14.65
N ILE A 85 -4.59 -1.10 -15.25
CA ILE A 85 -3.28 -1.52 -14.74
C ILE A 85 -2.11 -0.71 -15.30
N GLU A 86 -2.38 0.22 -16.23
CA GLU A 86 -1.33 1.03 -16.86
C GLU A 86 -0.60 1.84 -15.79
N PRO A 87 0.73 1.72 -15.65
CA PRO A 87 1.49 2.51 -14.68
C PRO A 87 1.33 4.01 -14.94
N ARG A 88 1.08 4.80 -13.88
CA ARG A 88 0.92 6.26 -13.99
C ARG A 88 1.77 6.96 -12.94
N SER A 89 2.96 7.39 -13.36
CA SER A 89 3.84 8.24 -12.55
C SER A 89 3.33 9.67 -12.50
N ASP A 90 2.83 10.20 -13.62
CA ASP A 90 2.54 11.63 -13.78
C ASP A 90 1.05 11.97 -13.85
N PRO A 91 0.65 13.17 -13.40
CA PRO A 91 -0.73 13.64 -13.48
C PRO A 91 -1.25 13.64 -14.89
N THR A 92 -2.52 13.30 -15.04
CA THR A 92 -3.19 13.39 -16.32
C THR A 92 -3.67 14.84 -16.56
N PRO A 93 -3.24 15.52 -17.64
CA PRO A 93 -3.80 16.83 -18.00
C PRO A 93 -5.31 16.74 -18.23
N MET A 94 -6.04 17.79 -17.84
CA MET A 94 -7.50 17.76 -17.85
C MET A 94 -8.06 17.60 -19.28
N HIS A 95 -8.96 16.64 -19.47
CA HIS A 95 -9.82 16.54 -20.65
C HIS A 95 -11.26 16.95 -20.27
N PRO A 96 -11.91 17.90 -20.95
CA PRO A 96 -13.23 18.42 -20.56
C PRO A 96 -14.34 17.38 -20.51
N ALA A 97 -14.28 16.34 -21.34
CA ALA A 97 -15.26 15.26 -21.36
C ALA A 97 -14.93 14.09 -20.42
N CYS A 98 -13.79 14.12 -19.72
CA CYS A 98 -13.40 13.03 -18.82
C CYS A 98 -14.03 13.21 -17.43
N GLU A 99 -14.92 12.30 -17.05
CA GLU A 99 -15.59 12.31 -15.75
C GLU A 99 -14.65 12.12 -14.55
N VAL A 100 -13.54 11.37 -14.73
CA VAL A 100 -12.49 11.26 -13.71
C VAL A 100 -11.84 12.63 -13.48
N CYS A 101 -11.43 13.33 -14.54
CA CYS A 101 -10.88 14.68 -14.42
C CYS A 101 -11.85 15.68 -13.78
N LYS A 102 -13.14 15.62 -14.16
CA LYS A 102 -14.17 16.47 -13.54
C LYS A 102 -14.31 16.20 -12.05
N SER A 103 -14.35 14.92 -11.66
CA SER A 103 -14.48 14.50 -10.26
C SER A 103 -13.25 14.88 -9.43
N VAL A 104 -12.04 14.70 -9.96
CA VAL A 104 -10.79 15.15 -9.31
C VAL A 104 -10.81 16.67 -9.11
N ARG A 105 -11.15 17.45 -10.15
CA ARG A 105 -11.24 18.92 -10.03
C ARG A 105 -12.29 19.33 -9.00
N TRP A 106 -13.44 18.67 -8.99
CA TRP A 106 -14.51 18.95 -8.04
C TRP A 106 -14.09 18.63 -6.59
N LEU A 107 -13.46 17.47 -6.36
CA LEU A 107 -12.92 17.10 -5.04
C LEU A 107 -11.90 18.11 -4.52
N LEU A 108 -11.00 18.57 -5.39
CA LEU A 108 -9.93 19.50 -5.01
C LEU A 108 -10.42 20.94 -4.77
N ARG A 109 -11.55 21.36 -5.35
CA ARG A 109 -11.99 22.77 -5.33
C ARG A 109 -13.32 23.04 -4.64
N HIS A 110 -14.22 22.06 -4.61
CA HIS A 110 -15.63 22.28 -4.27
C HIS A 110 -16.15 21.34 -3.18
N CYS A 111 -15.52 20.17 -2.99
CA CYS A 111 -15.95 19.24 -1.95
C CYS A 111 -15.51 19.73 -0.56
N THR A 112 -16.49 19.98 0.32
CA THR A 112 -16.25 20.52 1.67
C THR A 112 -16.59 19.57 2.80
N SER A 113 -17.31 18.47 2.51
CA SER A 113 -17.71 17.50 3.52
C SER A 113 -17.80 16.08 2.96
N TYR A 114 -17.63 15.08 3.84
CA TYR A 114 -17.79 13.68 3.47
C TYR A 114 -19.18 13.37 2.89
N ARG A 115 -20.23 14.02 3.42
CA ARG A 115 -21.60 13.87 2.90
C ARG A 115 -21.69 14.29 1.42
N GLN A 116 -21.11 15.43 1.05
CA GLN A 116 -21.07 15.88 -0.34
C GLN A 116 -20.28 14.89 -1.21
N CYS A 117 -19.13 14.41 -0.72
CA CYS A 117 -18.33 13.41 -1.42
C CYS A 117 -19.15 12.15 -1.72
N LYS A 118 -19.87 11.64 -0.71
CA LYS A 118 -20.72 10.45 -0.84
C LYS A 118 -21.88 10.66 -1.82
N GLN A 119 -22.49 11.85 -1.82
CA GLN A 119 -23.53 12.22 -2.79
C GLN A 119 -22.99 12.29 -4.22
N HIS A 120 -21.79 12.85 -4.42
CA HIS A 120 -21.15 12.97 -5.74
C HIS A 120 -20.86 11.61 -6.37
N PHE A 121 -20.41 10.63 -5.59
CA PHE A 121 -20.14 9.27 -6.06
C PHE A 121 -21.33 8.32 -5.95
N GLN A 122 -22.50 8.82 -5.55
CA GLN A 122 -23.70 7.99 -5.43
C GLN A 122 -24.07 7.41 -6.81
N GLY A 123 -24.20 6.10 -6.89
CA GLY A 123 -24.52 5.41 -8.15
C GLY A 123 -23.35 5.25 -9.13
N THR A 124 -22.14 5.67 -8.76
CA THR A 124 -20.92 5.40 -9.56
C THR A 124 -20.33 4.03 -9.25
N SER A 125 -19.60 3.44 -10.21
CA SER A 125 -18.92 2.16 -10.01
C SER A 125 -17.73 2.29 -9.05
N GLN A 126 -17.38 1.21 -8.36
CA GLN A 126 -16.21 1.21 -7.49
C GLN A 126 -14.91 1.43 -8.27
N GLY A 127 -14.80 0.88 -9.49
CA GLY A 127 -13.67 1.12 -10.38
C GLY A 127 -13.48 2.60 -10.71
N PHE A 128 -14.58 3.34 -10.92
CA PHE A 128 -14.53 4.78 -11.12
C PHE A 128 -13.99 5.54 -9.90
N VAL A 129 -14.47 5.22 -8.70
CA VAL A 129 -13.99 5.86 -7.45
C VAL A 129 -12.49 5.56 -7.25
N PHE A 130 -12.05 4.34 -7.57
CA PHE A 130 -10.64 3.96 -7.53
C PHE A 130 -9.79 4.79 -8.49
N GLU A 131 -10.20 4.97 -9.74
CA GLU A 131 -9.46 5.78 -10.72
C GLU A 131 -9.35 7.24 -10.29
N VAL A 132 -10.39 7.80 -9.67
CA VAL A 132 -10.35 9.15 -9.09
C VAL A 132 -9.33 9.23 -7.95
N LEU A 133 -9.37 8.29 -7.01
CA LEU A 133 -8.40 8.23 -5.91
C LEU A 133 -6.97 8.07 -6.43
N ARG A 134 -6.77 7.18 -7.41
CA ARG A 134 -5.49 6.91 -8.04
C ARG A 134 -4.92 8.16 -8.71
N GLU A 135 -5.73 8.87 -9.50
CA GLU A 135 -5.32 10.12 -10.16
C GLU A 135 -4.93 11.20 -9.12
N ILE A 136 -5.63 11.27 -7.99
CA ILE A 136 -5.26 12.15 -6.87
C ILE A 136 -3.92 11.75 -6.28
N CYS A 137 -3.70 10.47 -5.97
CA CYS A 137 -2.44 9.96 -5.45
C CYS A 137 -1.27 10.21 -6.43
N THR A 138 -1.50 10.04 -7.74
CA THR A 138 -0.51 10.35 -8.78
C THR A 138 -0.04 11.80 -8.75
N ARG A 139 -0.93 12.74 -8.38
CA ARG A 139 -0.62 14.17 -8.24
C ARG A 139 0.19 14.52 -7.00
N ILE A 140 0.26 13.66 -5.99
CA ILE A 140 0.96 13.98 -4.74
C ILE A 140 2.48 13.97 -4.98
N ARG A 141 3.16 15.05 -4.57
CA ARG A 141 4.63 15.16 -4.57
C ARG A 141 5.13 15.89 -3.31
N PRO A 142 6.17 15.38 -2.63
CA PRO A 142 6.81 14.05 -2.79
C PRO A 142 5.81 12.88 -2.63
N LYS A 143 6.16 11.65 -3.04
CA LYS A 143 5.22 10.51 -2.91
C LYS A 143 4.88 10.23 -1.44
N LEU A 144 3.75 9.53 -1.22
CA LEU A 144 3.20 9.30 0.11
C LEU A 144 4.11 8.44 0.98
N LEU A 145 4.79 7.47 0.37
CA LEU A 145 5.74 6.59 1.03
C LEU A 145 7.08 6.66 0.30
N SER A 146 8.13 6.97 1.05
CA SER A 146 9.51 6.88 0.57
C SER A 146 10.22 5.79 1.34
N PHE A 147 10.97 4.97 0.62
CA PHE A 147 11.81 3.95 1.25
C PHE A 147 13.28 4.34 1.12
N SER A 148 14.01 4.19 2.24
CA SER A 148 15.46 4.35 2.28
C SER A 148 16.14 3.32 1.38
N ARG A 149 17.44 3.52 1.12
CA ARG A 149 18.23 2.58 0.31
C ARG A 149 18.24 1.18 0.92
N GLU A 150 18.35 1.09 2.24
CA GLU A 150 18.37 -0.17 2.97
C GLU A 150 17.03 -0.91 2.86
N THR A 151 15.92 -0.20 3.05
CA THR A 151 14.57 -0.78 2.88
C THR A 151 14.33 -1.18 1.43
N THR A 152 14.78 -0.36 0.47
CA THR A 152 14.68 -0.68 -0.96
C THR A 152 15.44 -1.96 -1.30
N ALA A 153 16.67 -2.12 -0.81
CA ALA A 153 17.47 -3.33 -1.02
C ALA A 153 16.80 -4.57 -0.40
N LEU A 154 16.18 -4.44 0.76
CA LEU A 154 15.42 -5.53 1.38
C LEU A 154 14.21 -5.92 0.54
N LEU A 155 13.37 -4.95 0.16
CA LEU A 155 12.14 -5.18 -0.62
C LEU A 155 12.43 -5.76 -2.01
N ASP A 156 13.61 -5.48 -2.56
CA ASP A 156 14.10 -6.07 -3.80
C ASP A 156 14.60 -7.51 -3.64
N SER A 157 15.20 -7.83 -2.49
CA SER A 157 15.75 -9.17 -2.23
C SER A 157 14.70 -10.23 -1.89
N ILE A 158 13.45 -9.82 -1.65
CA ILE A 158 12.36 -10.69 -1.20
C ILE A 158 11.19 -10.59 -2.17
N GLU A 159 10.61 -11.74 -2.52
CA GLU A 159 9.34 -11.83 -3.22
C GLU A 159 8.37 -12.66 -2.37
N LEU A 160 7.66 -12.02 -1.42
CA LEU A 160 6.82 -12.71 -0.44
C LEU A 160 5.76 -13.61 -1.09
N ILE A 161 5.23 -13.20 -2.24
CA ILE A 161 4.22 -13.96 -2.98
C ILE A 161 4.78 -15.33 -3.41
N GLN A 162 6.07 -15.40 -3.78
CA GLN A 162 6.71 -16.59 -4.33
C GLN A 162 7.37 -17.50 -3.28
N VAL A 163 7.49 -17.06 -2.02
CA VAL A 163 8.15 -17.84 -0.94
C VAL A 163 7.59 -19.27 -0.80
N GLN A 164 6.31 -19.47 -1.12
CA GLN A 164 5.65 -20.78 -1.05
C GLN A 164 5.85 -21.65 -2.30
N GLU A 165 6.12 -21.05 -3.46
CA GLU A 165 6.31 -21.75 -4.74
C GLU A 165 7.78 -22.11 -4.98
N ASN A 166 8.67 -21.26 -4.50
CA ASN A 166 10.11 -21.46 -4.50
C ASN A 166 10.61 -20.96 -3.15
N PRO A 167 11.26 -21.79 -2.31
CA PRO A 167 11.85 -21.36 -1.05
C PRO A 167 13.37 -21.01 -1.16
N PRO A 168 13.90 -20.31 -2.19
CA PRO A 168 15.33 -20.23 -2.44
C PRO A 168 16.05 -19.34 -1.40
N TYR A 169 15.32 -18.60 -0.56
CA TYR A 169 15.87 -17.63 0.37
C TYR A 169 16.18 -18.17 1.76
N LEU A 170 15.73 -19.39 2.09
CA LEU A 170 15.96 -19.96 3.42
C LEU A 170 17.40 -20.41 3.65
N LEU A 171 18.17 -20.70 2.59
CA LEU A 171 19.49 -21.33 2.70
C LEU A 171 20.56 -20.41 3.34
N ASN A 172 20.48 -19.09 3.12
CA ASN A 172 21.51 -18.15 3.60
C ASN A 172 21.24 -17.59 5.00
N ILE A 173 19.99 -17.59 5.48
CA ILE A 173 19.64 -17.10 6.82
C ILE A 173 19.36 -18.22 7.83
N ARG A 174 19.29 -19.49 7.39
CA ARG A 174 18.91 -20.64 8.25
C ARG A 174 19.69 -20.72 9.55
N GLN A 175 20.98 -20.39 9.52
CA GLN A 175 21.86 -20.41 10.69
C GLN A 175 21.56 -19.31 11.72
N LEU A 176 20.93 -18.22 11.28
CA LEU A 176 20.53 -17.09 12.11
C LEU A 176 19.09 -17.22 12.61
N LEU A 177 18.33 -18.17 12.06
CA LEU A 177 16.93 -18.36 12.41
C LEU A 177 16.80 -19.11 13.75
N PRO A 178 15.84 -18.71 14.60
CA PRO A 178 15.58 -19.40 15.86
C PRO A 178 15.08 -20.82 15.63
N LYS A 179 15.11 -21.65 16.68
CA LYS A 179 14.58 -23.02 16.58
C LYS A 179 13.09 -22.97 16.27
N LYS A 180 12.71 -23.53 15.12
CA LYS A 180 11.31 -23.62 14.66
C LYS A 180 10.49 -24.53 15.61
N PRO A 181 9.25 -24.15 15.98
CA PRO A 181 8.34 -25.08 16.65
C PRO A 181 8.03 -26.31 15.78
N GLU A 182 7.81 -27.47 16.40
CA GLU A 182 7.59 -28.73 15.67
C GLU A 182 6.33 -28.70 14.79
N HIS A 183 5.26 -28.04 15.25
CA HIS A 183 3.96 -27.97 14.59
C HIS A 183 3.85 -26.91 13.47
N VAL A 184 4.86 -26.05 13.29
CA VAL A 184 4.85 -24.99 12.28
C VAL A 184 5.64 -25.47 11.06
N SER A 185 5.12 -25.28 9.84
CA SER A 185 5.87 -25.64 8.63
C SER A 185 7.13 -24.76 8.48
N GLU A 186 8.19 -25.27 7.83
CA GLU A 186 9.40 -24.46 7.58
C GLU A 186 9.08 -23.21 6.74
N LEU A 187 8.16 -23.33 5.78
CA LEU A 187 7.74 -22.23 4.91
C LEU A 187 7.01 -21.13 5.67
N THR A 188 6.00 -21.49 6.47
CA THR A 188 5.26 -20.54 7.33
C THR A 188 6.21 -19.83 8.28
N PHE A 189 7.16 -20.57 8.87
CA PHE A 189 8.15 -19.99 9.77
C PHE A 189 9.05 -18.97 9.06
N ALA A 190 9.56 -19.31 7.87
CA ALA A 190 10.38 -18.42 7.06
C ALA A 190 9.65 -17.13 6.68
N GLU A 191 8.42 -17.27 6.20
CA GLU A 191 7.60 -16.15 5.76
C GLU A 191 7.34 -15.17 6.91
N LEU A 192 7.01 -15.68 8.10
CA LEU A 192 6.82 -14.84 9.29
C LEU A 192 8.10 -14.11 9.74
N GLN A 193 9.26 -14.75 9.58
CA GLN A 193 10.56 -14.13 9.87
C GLN A 193 10.85 -12.99 8.89
N LEU A 194 10.63 -13.22 7.59
CA LEU A 194 10.79 -12.19 6.56
C LEU A 194 9.85 -11.02 6.81
N ILE A 195 8.58 -11.29 7.14
CA ILE A 195 7.59 -10.25 7.50
C ILE A 195 8.11 -9.43 8.70
N ASN A 196 8.63 -10.06 9.75
CA ASN A 196 9.19 -9.36 10.90
C ASN A 196 10.39 -8.48 10.53
N ILE A 197 11.30 -8.96 9.69
CA ILE A 197 12.43 -8.17 9.19
C ILE A 197 11.89 -6.95 8.41
N MET A 198 10.95 -7.15 7.50
CA MET A 198 10.34 -6.06 6.74
C MET A 198 9.65 -5.03 7.62
N ILE A 199 8.94 -5.45 8.67
CA ILE A 199 8.32 -4.55 9.65
C ILE A 199 9.35 -3.59 10.25
N VAL A 200 10.56 -4.04 10.59
CA VAL A 200 11.61 -3.18 11.15
C VAL A 200 11.97 -2.04 10.20
N PHE A 201 12.24 -2.37 8.94
CA PHE A 201 12.67 -1.40 7.91
C PHE A 201 11.54 -0.45 7.53
N ILE A 202 10.34 -0.97 7.29
CA ILE A 202 9.15 -0.15 6.99
C ILE A 202 8.83 0.76 8.16
N HIS A 203 8.90 0.26 9.40
CA HIS A 203 8.63 1.06 10.59
C HIS A 203 9.61 2.23 10.73
N ARG A 204 10.90 1.99 10.47
CA ARG A 204 11.93 3.02 10.51
C ARG A 204 11.65 4.14 9.49
N ASP A 205 11.38 3.78 8.24
CA ASP A 205 11.08 4.76 7.19
C ASP A 205 9.75 5.48 7.43
N TYR A 206 8.74 4.76 7.91
CA TYR A 206 7.43 5.32 8.24
C TYR A 206 7.51 6.34 9.39
N LEU A 207 8.30 6.06 10.43
CA LEU A 207 8.52 6.99 11.54
C LEU A 207 9.37 8.19 11.14
N ALA A 208 10.35 8.01 10.26
CA ALA A 208 11.16 9.09 9.71
C ALA A 208 10.38 9.99 8.73
N GLY A 209 9.27 9.50 8.19
CA GLY A 209 8.43 10.23 7.24
C GLY A 209 7.72 11.44 7.83
N SER A 210 7.52 12.46 6.99
CA SER A 210 6.70 13.65 7.28
C SER A 210 5.20 13.27 7.33
N PRO A 211 4.24 14.21 7.57
CA PRO A 211 2.80 13.89 7.61
C PRO A 211 2.26 13.09 6.42
N ARG A 212 2.97 13.12 5.28
CA ARG A 212 2.71 12.27 4.11
C ARG A 212 2.74 10.77 4.41
N SER A 213 3.62 10.30 5.30
CA SER A 213 3.70 8.88 5.64
C SER A 213 2.44 8.41 6.33
N ILE A 214 1.84 9.24 7.19
CA ILE A 214 0.55 8.95 7.85
C ILE A 214 -0.56 8.77 6.80
N ILE A 215 -0.61 9.65 5.80
CA ILE A 215 -1.57 9.54 4.69
C ILE A 215 -1.28 8.30 3.84
N GLY A 216 -0.03 7.98 3.55
CA GLY A 216 0.38 6.75 2.88
C GLY A 216 -0.03 5.49 3.64
N GLY A 217 0.19 5.47 4.96
CA GLY A 217 -0.24 4.41 5.87
C GLY A 217 -1.76 4.27 5.91
N PHE A 218 -2.50 5.38 5.88
CA PHE A 218 -3.97 5.38 5.80
C PHE A 218 -4.44 4.72 4.50
N VAL A 219 -3.85 5.13 3.36
CA VAL A 219 -4.21 4.56 2.05
C VAL A 219 -3.91 3.06 2.00
N LEU A 220 -2.72 2.63 2.43
CA LEU A 220 -2.37 1.20 2.43
C LEU A 220 -3.20 0.38 3.41
N THR A 221 -3.44 0.90 4.63
CA THR A 221 -4.29 0.22 5.63
C THR A 221 -5.68 -0.06 5.07
N ASN A 222 -6.30 0.93 4.43
CA ASN A 222 -7.63 0.77 3.85
C ASN A 222 -7.63 -0.17 2.64
N PHE A 223 -6.61 -0.12 1.76
CA PHE A 223 -6.50 -1.09 0.67
C PHE A 223 -6.28 -2.52 1.15
N ILE A 224 -5.50 -2.72 2.21
CA ILE A 224 -5.33 -4.02 2.85
C ILE A 224 -6.68 -4.53 3.39
N HIS A 225 -7.46 -3.69 4.07
CA HIS A 225 -8.78 -4.11 4.55
C HIS A 225 -9.77 -4.38 3.41
N ILE A 226 -9.77 -3.57 2.35
CA ILE A 226 -10.57 -3.83 1.14
C ILE A 226 -10.19 -5.17 0.52
N PHE A 227 -8.89 -5.46 0.43
CA PHE A 227 -8.40 -6.74 -0.08
C PHE A 227 -8.88 -7.91 0.81
N ARG A 228 -8.79 -7.79 2.14
CA ARG A 228 -9.35 -8.78 3.07
C ARG A 228 -10.86 -8.98 2.89
N LEU A 229 -11.63 -7.91 2.68
CA LEU A 229 -13.07 -7.98 2.37
C LEU A 229 -13.37 -8.73 1.05
N ILE A 230 -12.54 -8.53 0.02
CA ILE A 230 -12.63 -9.29 -1.23
C ILE A 230 -12.34 -10.78 -0.95
N MET A 231 -11.28 -11.10 -0.21
CA MET A 231 -10.92 -12.48 0.13
C MET A 231 -12.03 -13.21 0.91
N ILE A 232 -12.63 -12.55 1.91
CA ILE A 232 -13.74 -13.09 2.71
C ILE A 232 -14.92 -13.51 1.83
N ARG A 233 -15.25 -12.69 0.83
CA ARG A 233 -16.35 -12.98 -0.10
C ARG A 233 -16.04 -14.17 -1.00
N LEU A 234 -14.82 -14.23 -1.52
CA LEU A 234 -14.39 -15.25 -2.48
C LEU A 234 -14.09 -16.61 -1.82
N GLN A 235 -13.81 -16.64 -0.51
CA GLN A 235 -13.46 -17.86 0.21
C GLN A 235 -14.55 -18.29 1.20
N PRO A 236 -15.27 -19.40 0.95
CA PRO A 236 -16.34 -19.89 1.83
C PRO A 236 -15.89 -20.08 3.29
N ASN A 237 -14.65 -20.53 3.50
CA ASN A 237 -14.08 -20.81 4.82
C ASN A 237 -13.84 -19.55 5.66
N LEU A 238 -13.83 -18.36 5.05
CA LEU A 238 -13.56 -17.08 5.72
C LEU A 238 -14.82 -16.25 5.99
N ARG A 239 -16.01 -16.73 5.63
CA ARG A 239 -17.27 -15.96 5.70
C ARG A 239 -17.69 -15.50 7.11
N ARG A 240 -17.13 -16.09 8.17
CA ARG A 240 -17.41 -15.72 9.58
C ARG A 240 -16.36 -14.80 10.19
N SER A 241 -15.35 -14.43 9.43
CA SER A 241 -14.20 -13.67 9.90
C SER A 241 -14.34 -12.20 9.52
N SER A 242 -13.75 -11.30 10.31
CA SER A 242 -13.80 -9.84 10.12
C SER A 242 -12.53 -9.35 9.42
N PRO A 243 -12.60 -8.38 8.49
CA PRO A 243 -11.41 -7.85 7.78
C PRO A 243 -10.38 -7.17 8.70
N ILE A 244 -10.72 -6.94 9.97
CA ILE A 244 -9.85 -6.34 10.98
C ILE A 244 -9.18 -7.45 11.83
N ASP A 245 -9.61 -8.71 11.71
CA ASP A 245 -9.05 -9.78 12.52
C ASP A 245 -7.56 -10.03 12.20
N PRO A 246 -6.73 -10.33 13.21
CA PRO A 246 -5.34 -10.71 13.01
C PRO A 246 -5.17 -12.13 12.43
N VAL A 247 -6.26 -12.85 12.16
CA VAL A 247 -6.22 -14.18 11.53
C VAL A 247 -5.81 -14.09 10.04
N TYR A 248 -5.95 -12.92 9.42
CA TYR A 248 -5.55 -12.66 8.04
C TYR A 248 -4.07 -12.34 7.87
N SER A 249 -3.41 -11.93 8.96
CA SER A 249 -2.00 -11.52 8.99
C SER A 249 -1.00 -12.67 8.98
N LEU A 250 -1.46 -13.92 8.89
CA LEU A 250 -0.60 -15.10 8.97
C LEU A 250 -0.53 -15.87 7.64
N PRO A 251 0.68 -16.28 7.22
CA PRO A 251 0.86 -17.20 6.12
C PRO A 251 0.42 -18.61 6.52
N GLY A 252 -0.61 -19.11 5.83
CA GLY A 252 -1.29 -20.38 6.16
C GLY A 252 -2.81 -20.33 5.96
N THR A 253 -3.44 -19.16 6.01
CA THR A 253 -4.80 -18.95 5.45
C THR A 253 -4.77 -18.74 3.94
N TRP A 254 -3.57 -18.53 3.41
CA TRP A 254 -3.21 -18.47 2.01
C TRP A 254 -3.03 -19.87 1.40
N ASN A 255 -4.06 -20.71 1.41
CA ASN A 255 -4.17 -21.73 0.35
C ASN A 255 -4.43 -20.98 -0.97
N LYS A 256 -3.40 -20.28 -1.48
CA LYS A 256 -3.49 -19.20 -2.48
C LYS A 256 -4.20 -19.73 -3.73
N PRO A 257 -5.50 -19.45 -3.92
CA PRO A 257 -6.08 -19.62 -5.23
C PRO A 257 -5.33 -18.62 -6.12
N LEU A 258 -4.90 -19.03 -7.31
CA LEU A 258 -4.20 -18.16 -8.28
C LEU A 258 -4.87 -16.78 -8.40
N VAL A 259 -6.21 -16.78 -8.33
CA VAL A 259 -7.08 -15.60 -8.30
C VAL A 259 -6.70 -14.55 -7.24
N VAL A 260 -6.36 -14.96 -6.02
CA VAL A 260 -5.99 -14.01 -4.93
C VAL A 260 -4.63 -13.36 -5.21
N ILE A 261 -3.68 -14.14 -5.73
CA ILE A 261 -2.36 -13.62 -6.13
C ILE A 261 -2.53 -12.63 -7.28
N GLU A 262 -3.29 -13.00 -8.30
CA GLU A 262 -3.59 -12.13 -9.44
C GLU A 262 -4.22 -10.81 -8.99
N MET A 263 -5.24 -10.86 -8.12
CA MET A 263 -5.87 -9.66 -7.57
C MET A 263 -4.90 -8.76 -6.80
N LEU A 264 -4.00 -9.36 -6.00
CA LEU A 264 -2.97 -8.61 -5.28
C LEU A 264 -2.00 -7.94 -6.25
N ARG A 265 -1.51 -8.67 -7.25
CA ARG A 265 -0.60 -8.14 -8.29
C ARG A 265 -1.25 -7.00 -9.09
N LEU A 266 -2.52 -7.16 -9.47
CA LEU A 266 -3.28 -6.11 -10.15
C LEU A 266 -3.35 -4.83 -9.32
N LEU A 267 -3.71 -4.95 -8.04
CA LEU A 267 -3.81 -3.81 -7.14
C LEU A 267 -2.43 -3.18 -6.87
N ALA A 268 -1.39 -4.00 -6.68
CA ALA A 268 -0.03 -3.54 -6.46
C ALA A 268 0.51 -2.77 -7.67
N THR A 269 0.29 -3.29 -8.88
CA THR A 269 0.67 -2.64 -10.15
C THR A 269 -0.04 -1.30 -10.32
N ALA A 270 -1.34 -1.25 -10.04
CA ALA A 270 -2.11 -0.02 -10.17
C ALA A 270 -1.64 1.07 -9.18
N LEU A 271 -1.25 0.69 -7.95
CA LEU A 271 -0.92 1.63 -6.89
C LEU A 271 0.54 2.05 -6.84
N SER A 272 1.48 1.20 -7.24
CA SER A 272 2.92 1.39 -7.00
C SER A 272 3.42 2.77 -7.42
N HIS A 273 3.23 3.16 -8.68
CA HIS A 273 3.66 4.47 -9.19
C HIS A 273 2.93 5.67 -8.58
N SER A 274 1.73 5.46 -8.02
CA SER A 274 0.94 6.53 -7.43
C SER A 274 1.33 6.80 -5.98
N LEU A 275 1.73 5.78 -5.20
CA LEU A 275 1.91 5.86 -3.75
C LEU A 275 3.36 5.89 -3.27
N ILE A 276 4.24 5.10 -3.91
CA ILE A 276 5.60 4.88 -3.41
C ILE A 276 6.64 5.54 -4.30
N GLU A 277 7.74 5.97 -3.69
CA GLU A 277 9.00 6.31 -4.35
C GLU A 277 10.13 5.51 -3.69
N LEU A 278 11.05 5.00 -4.49
CA LEU A 278 12.25 4.32 -4.01
C LEU A 278 13.42 5.27 -4.13
N ASP A 279 14.35 5.25 -3.16
CA ASP A 279 15.61 5.98 -3.24
C ASP A 279 16.58 5.31 -4.24
N MET A 280 16.16 5.32 -5.49
CA MET A 280 16.97 5.01 -6.67
C MET A 280 17.54 6.30 -7.26
N ASN A 281 17.52 7.41 -6.50
CA ASN A 281 17.97 8.74 -6.92
C ASN A 281 19.38 8.70 -7.51
N ARG A 282 20.28 7.84 -7.01
CA ARG A 282 21.61 7.68 -7.63
C ARG A 282 21.57 7.09 -9.05
N ILE A 283 20.66 6.16 -9.33
CA ILE A 283 20.53 5.52 -10.65
C ILE A 283 19.80 6.45 -11.62
N MET A 284 18.75 7.14 -11.16
CA MET A 284 18.00 8.10 -11.98
C MET A 284 18.79 9.40 -12.21
N MET A 285 19.39 10.01 -11.18
CA MET A 285 20.23 11.20 -11.35
C MET A 285 21.49 10.91 -12.18
N ALA A 286 22.08 9.71 -12.10
CA ALA A 286 23.20 9.33 -12.99
C ALA A 286 22.77 9.12 -14.45
N ALA A 287 21.51 8.72 -14.69
CA ALA A 287 20.95 8.63 -16.04
C ALA A 287 20.65 10.02 -16.62
N GLU A 288 20.08 10.91 -15.80
CA GLU A 288 19.70 12.28 -16.16
C GLU A 288 20.92 13.23 -16.28
N ALA A 289 22.00 12.98 -15.55
CA ALA A 289 23.24 13.78 -15.60
C ALA A 289 24.08 13.59 -16.87
N GLY A 290 23.61 12.81 -17.85
CA GLY A 290 23.99 13.00 -19.26
C GLY A 290 25.25 12.28 -19.73
N ASN A 291 25.18 10.94 -19.83
CA ASN A 291 25.98 10.12 -20.78
C ASN A 291 25.49 8.65 -20.87
N THR A 292 24.26 8.36 -20.45
CA THR A 292 23.72 7.00 -20.50
C THR A 292 23.02 6.79 -21.86
N PRO A 293 23.38 5.77 -22.66
CA PRO A 293 22.67 5.42 -23.89
C PRO A 293 21.15 5.31 -23.66
N LEU A 294 20.35 5.65 -24.67
CA LEU A 294 18.88 5.60 -24.57
C LEU A 294 18.38 4.21 -24.13
N GLU A 295 19.01 3.15 -24.63
CA GLU A 295 18.70 1.76 -24.27
C GLU A 295 18.91 1.49 -22.77
N ASP A 296 20.02 1.96 -22.21
CA ASP A 296 20.33 1.84 -20.79
C ASP A 296 19.36 2.66 -19.91
N ALA A 297 18.92 3.83 -20.39
CA ALA A 297 17.93 4.64 -19.70
C ALA A 297 16.56 3.94 -19.67
N ILE A 298 16.13 3.34 -20.78
CA ILE A 298 14.89 2.54 -20.87
C ILE A 298 14.99 1.32 -19.96
N ALA A 299 16.11 0.59 -19.99
CA ALA A 299 16.31 -0.58 -19.15
C ALA A 299 16.28 -0.23 -17.65
N ARG A 300 16.87 0.91 -17.26
CA ARG A 300 16.84 1.42 -15.88
C ARG A 300 15.45 1.86 -15.45
N GLN A 301 14.71 2.53 -16.34
CA GLN A 301 13.32 2.87 -16.07
C GLN A 301 12.51 1.60 -15.85
N PHE A 302 12.55 0.64 -16.78
CA PHE A 302 11.86 -0.64 -16.65
C PHE A 302 12.21 -1.36 -15.34
N LEU A 303 13.50 -1.38 -14.96
CA LEU A 303 13.94 -1.95 -13.69
C LEU A 303 13.31 -1.21 -12.49
N TYR A 304 13.30 0.12 -12.51
CA TYR A 304 12.66 0.92 -11.45
C TYR A 304 11.16 0.62 -11.33
N GLU A 305 10.44 0.55 -12.45
CA GLU A 305 9.01 0.21 -12.47
C GLU A 305 8.75 -1.17 -11.87
N ARG A 306 9.55 -2.17 -12.27
CA ARG A 306 9.48 -3.52 -11.70
C ARG A 306 9.73 -3.50 -10.18
N LYS A 307 10.74 -2.76 -9.72
CA LYS A 307 11.07 -2.66 -8.28
C LYS A 307 9.95 -2.00 -7.49
N LEU A 308 9.30 -0.97 -8.04
CA LEU A 308 8.14 -0.35 -7.42
C LEU A 308 6.98 -1.35 -7.27
N VAL A 309 6.68 -2.11 -8.32
CA VAL A 309 5.62 -3.13 -8.27
C VAL A 309 5.96 -4.19 -7.21
N GLN A 310 7.18 -4.74 -7.22
CA GLN A 310 7.61 -5.73 -6.23
C GLN A 310 7.55 -5.20 -4.78
N ALA A 311 7.98 -3.97 -4.55
CA ALA A 311 7.87 -3.32 -3.24
C ALA A 311 6.40 -3.22 -2.78
N MET A 312 5.49 -2.82 -3.69
CA MET A 312 4.06 -2.74 -3.38
C MET A 312 3.43 -4.13 -3.17
N GLU A 313 3.80 -5.12 -3.98
CA GLU A 313 3.39 -6.52 -3.81
C GLU A 313 3.77 -7.04 -2.43
N ASN A 314 5.00 -6.79 -2.00
CA ASN A 314 5.50 -7.15 -0.68
C ASN A 314 4.70 -6.47 0.44
N LEU A 315 4.44 -5.15 0.35
CA LEU A 315 3.64 -4.42 1.33
C LEU A 315 2.21 -4.98 1.45
N MET A 316 1.59 -5.32 0.32
CA MET A 316 0.25 -5.90 0.29
C MET A 316 0.25 -7.36 0.77
N ALA A 317 1.27 -8.14 0.41
CA ALA A 317 1.41 -9.54 0.78
C ALA A 317 1.70 -9.74 2.27
N MET A 318 2.38 -8.79 2.92
CA MET A 318 2.47 -8.76 4.38
C MET A 318 1.09 -8.77 5.03
N ASN A 319 0.10 -8.11 4.40
CA ASN A 319 -1.29 -8.04 4.87
C ASN A 319 -1.38 -7.66 6.37
N MET A 320 -0.57 -6.69 6.80
CA MET A 320 -0.38 -6.26 8.19
C MET A 320 -0.61 -4.75 8.32
N PRO A 321 -1.87 -4.27 8.36
CA PRO A 321 -2.16 -2.84 8.52
C PRO A 321 -1.57 -2.26 9.81
N GLU A 322 -1.37 -3.09 10.84
CA GLU A 322 -0.81 -2.73 12.15
C GLU A 322 0.60 -2.14 12.05
N VAL A 323 1.33 -2.39 10.96
CA VAL A 323 2.65 -1.77 10.73
C VAL A 323 2.56 -0.24 10.69
N PHE A 324 1.40 0.30 10.25
CA PHE A 324 1.14 1.73 10.13
C PHE A 324 0.44 2.33 11.37
N ASP A 325 0.14 1.52 12.40
CA ASP A 325 -0.46 2.02 13.65
C ASP A 325 0.53 2.90 14.41
N ARG A 326 0.14 4.15 14.74
CA ARG A 326 1.01 5.13 15.41
C ARG A 326 1.10 4.94 16.93
N LEU A 327 0.18 4.22 17.56
CA LEU A 327 0.26 3.94 19.00
C LEU A 327 1.06 2.69 19.32
N LYS A 328 1.21 1.77 18.34
CA LYS A 328 1.99 0.56 18.54
C LYS A 328 3.49 0.84 18.46
N THR A 329 4.20 0.42 19.50
CA THR A 329 5.67 0.29 19.49
C THR A 329 6.11 -0.76 18.47
N LEU A 330 7.37 -0.72 18.02
CA LEU A 330 7.93 -1.75 17.13
C LEU A 330 7.70 -3.16 17.68
N SER A 331 7.96 -3.38 18.98
CA SER A 331 7.73 -4.68 19.61
C SER A 331 6.29 -5.16 19.50
N GLN A 332 5.29 -4.26 19.64
CA GLN A 332 3.88 -4.60 19.47
C GLN A 332 3.47 -4.87 18.01
N LYS A 333 4.27 -4.45 17.04
CA LYS A 333 4.03 -4.68 15.60
C LYS A 333 4.60 -6.01 15.12
N LEU A 334 5.68 -6.48 15.74
CA LEU A 334 6.30 -7.75 15.37
C LEU A 334 5.38 -8.93 15.69
N ASN A 335 5.49 -9.99 14.88
CA ASN A 335 4.91 -11.28 15.17
C ASN A 335 5.73 -11.98 16.25
N HIS A 336 5.05 -12.64 17.19
CA HIS A 336 5.67 -13.34 18.31
C HIS A 336 5.02 -14.68 18.55
N TRP A 337 5.80 -15.62 19.09
CA TRP A 337 5.23 -16.81 19.72
C TRP A 337 4.63 -16.47 21.10
N PRO A 338 3.61 -17.22 21.54
CA PRO A 338 3.01 -17.01 22.87
C PRO A 338 4.01 -17.07 24.03
N ASP A 339 5.07 -17.88 23.91
CA ASP A 339 6.11 -18.08 24.91
C ASP A 339 7.28 -17.07 24.83
N CYS A 340 7.22 -16.08 23.92
CA CYS A 340 8.28 -15.09 23.71
C CYS A 340 8.83 -14.45 24.99
N PRO A 341 8.02 -14.05 26.00
CA PRO A 341 8.55 -13.44 27.22
C PRO A 341 9.50 -14.35 28.01
N ARG A 342 9.34 -15.68 27.87
CA ARG A 342 10.14 -16.70 28.56
C ARG A 342 11.25 -17.28 27.67
N ASN A 343 11.13 -17.13 26.35
CA ASN A 343 12.00 -17.78 25.37
C ASN A 343 12.25 -16.88 24.14
N SER A 344 12.70 -15.65 24.37
CA SER A 344 12.88 -14.65 23.31
C SER A 344 13.87 -15.09 22.22
N ARG A 345 14.87 -15.89 22.57
CA ARG A 345 15.87 -16.45 21.63
C ARG A 345 15.26 -17.38 20.59
N ASN A 346 14.12 -18.01 20.87
CA ASN A 346 13.43 -18.89 19.93
C ASN A 346 12.17 -18.24 19.32
N CYS A 347 11.91 -16.97 19.63
CA CYS A 347 10.75 -16.25 19.11
C CYS A 347 10.97 -15.76 17.67
N LEU A 348 9.87 -15.63 16.91
CA LEU A 348 9.85 -14.96 15.60
C LEU A 348 10.46 -13.55 15.62
N CYS A 349 10.41 -12.84 16.74
CA CYS A 349 10.96 -11.49 16.83
C CYS A 349 12.48 -11.45 17.00
N TYR A 350 13.16 -12.59 17.21
CA TYR A 350 14.58 -12.62 17.58
C TYR A 350 15.47 -11.88 16.57
N VAL A 351 15.39 -12.24 15.29
CA VAL A 351 16.23 -11.63 14.24
C VAL A 351 15.92 -10.14 14.09
N ALA A 352 14.64 -9.78 14.05
CA ALA A 352 14.18 -8.39 13.99
C ALA A 352 14.67 -7.56 15.20
N SER A 353 14.70 -8.17 16.39
CA SER A 353 15.20 -7.56 17.63
C SER A 353 16.70 -7.28 17.56
N GLN A 354 17.49 -8.21 17.00
CA GLN A 354 18.93 -8.00 16.78
C GLN A 354 19.18 -6.85 15.80
N ILE A 355 18.43 -6.79 14.68
CA ILE A 355 18.57 -5.73 13.67
C ILE A 355 18.21 -4.35 14.25
N SER A 356 17.15 -4.28 15.07
CA SER A 356 16.65 -3.03 15.66
C SER A 356 17.36 -2.61 16.94
N GLY A 357 18.21 -3.47 17.52
CA GLY A 357 18.82 -3.23 18.84
C GLY A 357 17.81 -3.21 19.99
N MET A 358 16.64 -3.81 19.82
CA MET A 358 15.58 -3.85 20.84
C MET A 358 15.58 -5.18 21.60
N ASP A 359 15.29 -5.14 22.90
CA ASP A 359 15.04 -6.34 23.70
C ASP A 359 13.53 -6.59 23.83
N CYS A 360 13.00 -7.54 23.06
CA CYS A 360 11.58 -7.90 23.08
C CYS A 360 11.15 -8.73 24.31
N SER A 361 12.05 -9.06 25.23
CA SER A 361 11.71 -9.79 26.47
C SER A 361 10.99 -8.94 27.52
N ARG A 362 11.03 -7.61 27.39
CA ARG A 362 10.35 -6.65 28.27
C ARG A 362 9.07 -6.16 27.61
N ARG A 363 8.00 -6.94 27.73
CA ARG A 363 6.65 -6.51 27.35
C ARG A 363 5.96 -5.76 28.48
#